data_AF-A0A0C2FJ95-F1
#
_entry.id   AF-A0A0C2FJ95-F1
#
_cell.length_a   1.000
_cell.length_b   1.000
_cell.length_c   1.000
_cell.angle_alpha   90.00
_cell.angle_beta   90.00
_cell.angle_gamma   90.00
#
_symmetry.space_group_name_H-M   'P 1'
#
loop_
_entity.id
_entity.type
_entity.pdbx_description
1 polymer ?
#
loop_
_entity_poly.entity_id
_entity_poly.type
_entity_poly.pdbx_seq_one_letter_code
_entity_poly.pdbx_strand_id
1 'polypeptide(L)'
;MAAISDLNCTDAGRYANNAVNCQNKYPNADCENLFGNAVKVNTDTERPDKCFKNAAAAYNEPMKQLAVSICPLTCGYCCITPAYNCENKRNPRIACSIITPDMCENPVWKPIIVEDCPNVCGFCNEGTCVDIAKDCAADISICNHIEMQDFVKKNCKRTCGFCNEASADCGNDAKCTKWVANGFCKSTFYSDEMKKKYCGKPCGLC
;
A
#
# COMPACT_ATOMS: atom_id res chain seq x y z
N MET A 1 -1.75 -1.02 -33.53
CA MET A 1 -1.11 -1.51 -32.28
C MET A 1 -2.20 -2.15 -31.44
N ALA A 2 -1.94 -3.34 -30.88
CA ALA A 2 -2.87 -3.95 -29.93
C ALA A 2 -2.81 -3.14 -28.63
N ALA A 3 -3.98 -2.76 -28.10
CA ALA A 3 -4.07 -2.08 -26.81
C ALA A 3 -3.73 -3.07 -25.68
N ILE A 4 -3.24 -2.54 -24.55
CA ILE A 4 -3.00 -3.31 -23.33
C ILE A 4 -4.30 -4.00 -22.90
N SER A 5 -4.27 -5.32 -22.76
CA SER A 5 -5.40 -6.13 -22.31
C SER A 5 -5.50 -6.21 -20.78
N ASP A 6 -4.37 -6.27 -20.08
CA ASP A 6 -4.30 -6.21 -18.62
C ASP A 6 -4.03 -4.76 -18.15
N LEU A 7 -5.10 -4.05 -17.77
CA LEU A 7 -5.04 -2.65 -17.35
C LEU A 7 -4.40 -2.41 -15.97
N ASN A 8 -3.86 -3.44 -15.31
CA ASN A 8 -3.15 -3.26 -14.04
C ASN A 8 -1.93 -2.31 -14.22
N CYS A 9 -1.80 -1.37 -13.28
CA CYS A 9 -0.77 -0.32 -13.30
C CYS A 9 -0.82 0.59 -14.55
N THR A 10 -2.01 0.77 -15.13
CA THR A 10 -2.22 1.71 -16.23
C THR A 10 -3.07 2.91 -15.83
N ASP A 11 -2.86 4.02 -16.52
CA ASP A 11 -3.71 5.20 -16.52
C ASP A 11 -4.07 5.53 -17.97
N ALA A 12 -5.37 5.69 -18.25
CA ALA A 12 -5.91 5.88 -19.59
C ALA A 12 -5.36 4.90 -20.66
N GLY A 13 -5.16 3.63 -20.28
CA GLY A 13 -4.66 2.58 -21.19
C GLY A 13 -3.16 2.65 -21.47
N ARG A 14 -2.39 3.39 -20.66
CA ARG A 14 -0.92 3.48 -20.75
C ARG A 14 -0.28 3.19 -19.41
N TYR A 15 0.93 2.63 -19.39
CA TYR A 15 1.60 2.34 -18.12
C TYR A 15 1.85 3.61 -17.30
N ALA A 16 1.36 3.64 -16.06
CA ALA A 16 1.56 4.74 -15.14
C ALA A 16 2.96 4.68 -14.49
N ASN A 17 3.39 5.74 -13.81
CA ASN A 17 4.68 5.77 -13.11
C ASN A 17 4.84 4.62 -12.10
N ASN A 18 3.75 4.25 -11.43
CA ASN A 18 3.73 3.14 -10.47
C ASN A 18 3.80 1.75 -11.12
N ALA A 19 3.81 1.63 -12.46
CA ALA A 19 4.06 0.36 -13.13
C ALA A 19 5.53 -0.08 -13.00
N VAL A 20 6.46 0.88 -12.86
CA VAL A 20 7.92 0.65 -12.92
C VAL A 20 8.68 1.30 -11.76
N ASN A 21 8.00 1.73 -10.70
CA ASN A 21 8.62 2.41 -9.55
C ASN A 21 9.23 1.48 -8.49
N CYS A 22 9.40 0.20 -8.81
CA CYS A 22 10.00 -0.82 -7.94
C CYS A 22 11.27 -1.40 -8.57
N GLN A 23 11.85 -2.42 -7.94
CA GLN A 23 12.97 -3.16 -8.52
C GLN A 23 12.55 -4.60 -8.81
N ASN A 24 13.21 -5.20 -9.80
CA ASN A 24 13.14 -6.64 -10.01
C ASN A 24 13.91 -7.37 -8.90
N LYS A 25 13.51 -8.61 -8.59
CA LYS A 25 14.26 -9.47 -7.68
C LYS A 25 15.56 -9.98 -8.31
N TYR A 26 15.54 -10.23 -9.62
CA TYR A 26 16.72 -10.57 -10.41
C TYR A 26 17.20 -9.36 -11.23
N PRO A 27 18.46 -9.36 -11.69
CA PRO A 27 18.96 -8.34 -12.60
C PRO A 27 18.05 -8.12 -13.81
N ASN A 28 17.96 -6.88 -14.29
CA ASN A 28 17.07 -6.52 -15.40
C ASN A 28 17.31 -7.36 -16.65
N ALA A 29 18.57 -7.65 -16.99
CA ALA A 29 18.92 -8.51 -18.12
C ALA A 29 18.35 -9.94 -17.98
N ASP A 30 18.37 -10.51 -16.78
CA ASP A 30 17.80 -11.85 -16.54
C ASP A 30 16.27 -11.82 -16.64
N CYS A 31 15.63 -10.79 -16.09
CA CYS A 31 14.20 -10.59 -16.24
C CYS A 31 13.79 -10.37 -17.71
N GLU A 32 14.58 -9.64 -18.49
CA GLU A 32 14.34 -9.44 -19.92
C GLU A 32 14.50 -10.74 -20.72
N ASN A 33 15.46 -11.59 -20.34
CA ASN A 33 15.62 -12.93 -20.92
C ASN A 33 14.44 -13.86 -20.59
N LEU A 34 13.95 -13.80 -19.34
CA LEU A 34 12.83 -14.63 -18.87
C LEU A 34 11.51 -14.19 -19.48
N PHE A 35 11.19 -12.90 -19.38
CA PHE A 35 9.85 -12.38 -19.66
C PHE A 35 9.76 -11.62 -20.98
N GLY A 36 10.85 -11.04 -21.48
CA GLY A 36 10.88 -10.17 -22.65
C GLY A 36 11.17 -8.71 -22.30
N ASN A 37 11.09 -7.83 -23.29
CA ASN A 37 11.44 -6.41 -23.12
C ASN A 37 10.63 -5.73 -22.01
N ALA A 38 11.31 -4.95 -21.17
CA ALA A 38 10.66 -4.20 -20.11
C ALA A 38 9.62 -3.22 -20.66
N VAL A 39 8.50 -3.09 -19.94
CA VAL A 39 7.49 -2.07 -20.25
C VAL A 39 8.05 -0.66 -20.02
N LYS A 40 7.43 0.34 -20.63
CA LYS A 40 7.82 1.74 -20.48
C LYS A 40 6.62 2.60 -20.10
N VAL A 41 6.83 3.54 -19.18
CA VAL A 41 5.80 4.53 -18.78
C VAL A 41 5.26 5.26 -20.00
N ASN A 42 3.96 5.57 -19.97
CA ASN A 42 3.26 6.32 -21.02
C ASN A 42 3.28 5.64 -22.40
N THR A 43 3.51 4.32 -22.44
CA THR A 43 3.33 3.51 -23.64
C THR A 43 2.07 2.65 -23.51
N ASP A 44 1.49 2.32 -24.66
CA ASP A 44 0.30 1.48 -24.85
C ASP A 44 0.65 0.11 -25.45
N THR A 45 1.94 -0.24 -25.47
CA THR A 45 2.42 -1.52 -25.96
C THR A 45 2.05 -2.60 -24.95
N GLU A 46 1.43 -3.68 -25.43
CA GLU A 46 1.08 -4.81 -24.59
C GLU A 46 2.31 -5.35 -23.85
N ARG A 47 2.05 -5.82 -22.63
CA ARG A 47 3.05 -6.44 -21.78
C ARG A 47 3.64 -7.67 -22.49
N PRO A 48 4.89 -8.06 -22.23
CA PRO A 48 5.39 -9.31 -22.77
C PRO A 48 4.49 -10.47 -22.37
N ASP A 49 4.10 -11.31 -23.34
CA ASP A 49 3.14 -12.38 -23.14
C ASP A 49 3.50 -13.28 -21.96
N LYS A 50 4.79 -13.56 -21.77
CA LYS A 50 5.29 -14.40 -20.66
C LYS A 50 5.06 -13.80 -19.27
N CYS A 51 4.72 -12.52 -19.16
CA CYS A 51 4.37 -11.90 -17.88
C CYS A 51 2.98 -12.31 -17.37
N PHE A 52 2.10 -12.85 -18.22
CA PHE A 52 0.71 -13.17 -17.83
C PHE A 52 0.07 -14.32 -18.60
N LYS A 53 0.75 -14.88 -19.61
CA LYS A 53 0.31 -16.05 -20.38
C LYS A 53 1.22 -17.25 -20.16
N ASN A 54 0.63 -18.43 -20.20
CA ASN A 54 1.37 -19.69 -20.17
C ASN A 54 1.92 -20.08 -21.57
N ALA A 55 2.55 -21.26 -21.67
CA ALA A 55 3.10 -21.78 -22.92
C ALA A 55 2.05 -21.99 -24.04
N ALA A 56 0.76 -22.06 -23.71
CA ALA A 56 -0.33 -22.14 -24.68
C ALA A 56 -0.83 -20.75 -25.11
N ALA A 57 -0.10 -19.68 -24.79
CA ALA A 57 -0.47 -18.28 -25.04
C ALA A 57 -1.82 -17.86 -24.43
N ALA A 58 -2.29 -18.60 -23.42
CA ALA A 58 -3.52 -18.30 -22.70
C ALA A 58 -3.21 -17.57 -21.39
N TYR A 59 -4.10 -16.66 -20.98
CA TYR A 59 -4.01 -15.99 -19.68
C TYR A 59 -3.84 -17.01 -18.56
N ASN A 60 -2.92 -16.72 -17.63
CA ASN A 60 -2.58 -17.60 -16.54
C ASN A 60 -2.25 -16.79 -15.29
N GLU A 61 -3.17 -16.81 -14.33
CA GLU A 61 -3.01 -16.11 -13.04
C GLU A 61 -1.72 -16.53 -12.30
N PRO A 62 -1.35 -17.82 -12.21
CA PRO A 62 -0.08 -18.21 -11.59
C PRO A 62 1.15 -17.60 -12.28
N MET A 63 1.15 -17.50 -13.62
CA MET A 63 2.24 -16.85 -14.36
C MET A 63 2.32 -15.35 -14.04
N LYS A 64 1.16 -14.69 -13.94
CA LYS A 64 1.10 -13.29 -13.51
C LYS A 64 1.66 -13.10 -12.11
N GLN A 65 1.24 -13.93 -11.15
CA GLN A 65 1.74 -13.87 -9.78
C GLN A 65 3.26 -14.13 -9.71
N LEU A 66 3.78 -15.01 -10.57
CA LEU A 66 5.22 -15.22 -10.71
C LEU A 66 5.93 -13.95 -11.21
N ALA A 67 5.39 -13.30 -12.25
CA ALA A 67 5.92 -12.05 -12.78
C ALA A 67 5.90 -10.92 -11.74
N VAL A 68 4.80 -10.77 -11.00
CA VAL A 68 4.66 -9.82 -9.88
C VAL A 68 5.72 -10.06 -8.80
N SER A 69 5.99 -11.32 -8.46
CA SER A 69 6.90 -11.69 -7.38
C SER A 69 8.38 -11.57 -7.77
N ILE A 70 8.72 -11.82 -9.04
CA ILE A 70 10.10 -11.99 -9.47
C ILE A 70 10.61 -10.82 -10.30
N CYS A 71 9.84 -10.39 -11.31
CA CYS A 71 10.27 -9.35 -12.24
C CYS A 71 9.19 -8.26 -12.43
N PRO A 72 8.69 -7.63 -11.34
CA PRO A 72 7.61 -6.67 -11.42
C PRO A 72 7.97 -5.40 -12.17
N LEU A 73 9.23 -4.95 -12.18
CA LEU A 73 9.63 -3.78 -12.98
C LEU A 73 9.60 -4.12 -14.47
N THR A 74 10.22 -5.24 -14.89
CA THR A 74 10.25 -5.64 -16.30
C THR A 74 8.84 -5.86 -16.82
N CYS A 75 8.05 -6.59 -16.04
CA CYS A 75 6.67 -6.86 -16.37
C CYS A 75 5.73 -5.73 -15.94
N GLY A 76 6.14 -4.54 -15.53
CA GLY A 76 5.21 -3.43 -15.23
C GLY A 76 4.19 -3.63 -14.11
N TYR A 77 4.40 -4.59 -13.22
CA TYR A 77 3.49 -4.96 -12.14
C TYR A 77 3.83 -4.30 -10.80
N CYS A 78 4.73 -3.31 -10.76
CA CYS A 78 5.17 -2.70 -9.50
C CYS A 78 3.99 -2.29 -8.60
N CYS A 79 2.96 -1.63 -9.12
CA CYS A 79 1.81 -1.14 -8.35
C CYS A 79 1.00 -2.23 -7.63
N ILE A 80 1.08 -3.50 -8.07
CA ILE A 80 0.39 -4.63 -7.44
C ILE A 80 1.33 -5.52 -6.62
N THR A 81 2.60 -5.16 -6.49
CA THR A 81 3.51 -5.83 -5.55
C THR A 81 3.14 -5.47 -4.11
N PRO A 82 3.33 -6.37 -3.12
CA PRO A 82 2.95 -6.09 -1.74
C PRO A 82 3.55 -4.80 -1.15
N ALA A 83 4.76 -4.44 -1.59
CA ALA A 83 5.46 -3.24 -1.13
C ALA A 83 4.83 -1.94 -1.67
N TYR A 84 4.12 -1.98 -2.81
CA TYR A 84 3.59 -0.81 -3.50
C TYR A 84 2.06 -0.82 -3.63
N ASN A 85 1.41 -1.94 -3.28
CA ASN A 85 -0.04 -2.13 -3.40
C ASN A 85 -0.79 -1.60 -2.17
N CYS A 86 -0.80 -0.28 -2.01
CA CYS A 86 -1.62 0.44 -1.04
C CYS A 86 -1.94 1.85 -1.53
N GLU A 87 -2.90 2.50 -0.88
CA GLU A 87 -3.22 3.90 -1.14
C GLU A 87 -2.34 4.83 -0.32
N ASN A 88 -1.99 5.98 -0.90
CA ASN A 88 -1.44 7.08 -0.15
C ASN A 88 -2.55 7.79 0.63
N LYS A 89 -2.15 8.51 1.68
CA LYS A 89 -3.08 9.33 2.46
C LYS A 89 -3.74 10.36 1.55
N ARG A 90 -5.05 10.55 1.68
CA ARG A 90 -5.82 11.52 0.89
C ARG A 90 -5.29 12.95 1.03
N ASN A 91 -4.88 13.31 2.25
CA ASN A 91 -4.30 14.61 2.60
C ASN A 91 -2.92 14.40 3.23
N PRO A 92 -1.87 14.17 2.43
CA PRO A 92 -0.52 13.96 2.93
C PRO A 92 0.12 15.31 3.31
N ARG A 93 1.07 15.30 4.25
CA ARG A 93 1.86 16.48 4.65
C ARG A 93 2.80 16.94 3.53
N ILE A 94 3.18 16.02 2.65
CA ILE A 94 3.99 16.25 1.45
C ILE A 94 3.26 15.72 0.22
N ALA A 95 3.33 16.42 -0.91
CA ALA A 95 2.75 15.91 -2.15
C ALA A 95 3.47 14.63 -2.60
N CYS A 96 2.76 13.51 -2.68
CA CYS A 96 3.38 12.23 -3.05
C CYS A 96 4.03 12.24 -4.45
N SER A 97 3.60 13.15 -5.33
CA SER A 97 4.17 13.35 -6.67
C SER A 97 5.57 13.96 -6.70
N ILE A 98 6.04 14.58 -5.61
CA ILE A 98 7.35 15.24 -5.56
C ILE A 98 8.44 14.37 -4.91
N ILE A 99 8.07 13.20 -4.40
CA ILE A 99 8.99 12.29 -3.72
C ILE A 99 9.94 11.68 -4.76
N THR A 100 11.24 11.84 -4.53
CA THR A 100 12.29 11.24 -5.36
C THR A 100 12.82 9.94 -4.74
N PRO A 101 13.52 9.08 -5.50
CA PRO A 101 14.17 7.89 -4.96
C PRO A 101 15.11 8.19 -3.78
N ASP A 102 15.87 9.29 -3.84
CA ASP A 102 16.76 9.70 -2.73
C ASP A 102 15.98 10.03 -1.44
N MET A 103 14.75 10.53 -1.56
CA MET A 103 13.89 10.78 -0.40
C MET A 103 13.41 9.48 0.24
N CYS A 104 13.23 8.41 -0.54
CA CYS A 104 12.88 7.09 -0.02
C CYS A 104 14.00 6.51 0.87
N GLU A 105 15.26 6.78 0.53
CA GLU A 105 16.43 6.30 1.28
C GLU A 105 16.81 7.22 2.45
N ASN A 106 16.28 8.44 2.48
CA ASN A 106 16.62 9.43 3.48
C ASN A 106 15.93 9.12 4.83
N PRO A 107 16.68 8.96 5.93
CA PRO A 107 16.11 8.60 7.24
C PRO A 107 15.22 9.69 7.86
N VAL A 108 15.37 10.95 7.45
CA VAL A 108 14.53 12.07 7.92
C VAL A 108 13.17 12.03 7.22
N TRP A 109 13.14 11.71 5.92
CA TRP A 109 11.91 11.66 5.14
C TRP A 109 11.13 10.36 5.34
N LYS A 110 11.83 9.24 5.56
CA LYS A 110 11.24 7.91 5.68
C LYS A 110 9.99 7.85 6.59
N PRO A 111 9.99 8.39 7.83
CA PRO A 111 8.80 8.33 8.70
C PRO A 111 7.58 9.03 8.12
N ILE A 112 7.78 10.18 7.45
CA ILE A 112 6.71 10.95 6.81
C ILE A 112 6.18 10.19 5.60
N ILE A 113 7.08 9.64 4.78
CA ILE A 113 6.71 8.91 3.55
C ILE A 113 5.98 7.61 3.89
N VAL A 114 6.43 6.84 4.88
CA VAL A 114 5.77 5.59 5.32
C VAL A 114 4.30 5.86 5.72
N GLU A 115 4.02 6.98 6.39
CA GLU A 115 2.67 7.31 6.83
C GLU A 115 1.81 7.93 5.73
N ASP A 116 2.40 8.82 4.91
CA ASP A 116 1.62 9.68 4.01
C ASP A 116 1.62 9.20 2.57
N CYS A 117 2.75 8.66 2.09
CA CYS A 117 2.97 8.30 0.69
C CYS A 117 3.64 6.92 0.51
N PRO A 118 3.21 5.86 1.22
CA PRO A 118 3.93 4.59 1.27
C PRO A 118 4.09 3.94 -0.10
N ASN A 119 3.13 4.08 -1.01
CA ASN A 119 3.16 3.41 -2.30
C ASN A 119 4.19 4.00 -3.28
N VAL A 120 4.76 5.17 -2.98
CA VAL A 120 5.76 5.80 -3.86
C VAL A 120 7.12 5.13 -3.69
N CYS A 121 7.44 4.71 -2.46
CA CYS A 121 8.74 4.19 -2.06
C CYS A 121 8.73 2.70 -1.70
N GLY A 122 7.62 2.00 -1.90
CA GLY A 122 7.55 0.58 -1.55
C GLY A 122 7.35 0.30 -0.06
N PHE A 123 6.76 1.24 0.68
CA PHE A 123 6.56 1.17 2.12
C PHE A 123 5.16 0.70 2.52
N CYS A 124 4.38 0.11 1.62
CA CYS A 124 3.04 -0.39 1.95
C CYS A 124 3.04 -1.52 2.99
N ASN A 125 4.18 -2.17 3.20
CA ASN A 125 4.38 -3.16 4.25
C ASN A 125 5.10 -2.59 5.48
N GLU A 126 5.35 -1.28 5.50
CA GLU A 126 5.87 -0.55 6.63
C GLU A 126 4.77 0.32 7.26
N GLY A 127 4.96 0.71 8.52
CA GLY A 127 4.03 1.61 9.22
C GLY A 127 2.95 0.89 10.03
N THR A 128 1.93 1.65 10.41
CA THR A 128 0.90 1.23 11.40
C THR A 128 -0.31 0.55 10.77
N CYS A 129 -0.45 0.62 9.44
CA CYS A 129 -1.51 -0.05 8.71
C CYS A 129 -1.00 -1.01 7.65
N VAL A 130 -0.68 -2.23 8.10
CA VAL A 130 -0.23 -3.33 7.25
C VAL A 130 -1.06 -4.56 7.55
N ASP A 131 -1.14 -5.47 6.59
CA ASP A 131 -1.63 -6.82 6.84
C ASP A 131 -0.50 -7.63 7.49
N ILE A 132 -0.77 -8.16 8.68
CA ILE A 132 0.14 -9.05 9.40
C ILE A 132 -0.01 -10.48 8.86
N ALA A 133 -1.24 -10.88 8.52
CA ALA A 133 -1.50 -12.16 7.90
C ALA A 133 -1.26 -12.08 6.39
N LYS A 134 -0.66 -13.14 5.83
CA LYS A 134 -0.27 -13.20 4.41
C LYS A 134 -1.46 -13.34 3.45
N ASP A 135 -2.54 -13.97 3.92
CA ASP A 135 -3.65 -14.41 3.08
C ASP A 135 -4.94 -13.63 3.34
N CYS A 136 -4.84 -12.39 3.83
CA CYS A 136 -6.02 -11.54 4.05
C CYS A 136 -6.84 -11.33 2.77
N ALA A 137 -6.19 -11.35 1.59
CA ALA A 137 -6.84 -11.19 0.30
C ALA A 137 -7.35 -12.51 -0.30
N ALA A 138 -7.05 -13.67 0.31
CA ALA A 138 -7.52 -14.96 -0.19
C ALA A 138 -9.04 -15.11 -0.06
N ASP A 139 -9.63 -14.49 0.97
CA ASP A 139 -11.07 -14.43 1.16
C ASP A 139 -11.46 -13.07 1.77
N ILE A 140 -11.87 -12.12 0.92
CA ILE A 140 -12.31 -10.79 1.36
C ILE A 140 -13.58 -10.84 2.24
N SER A 141 -14.35 -11.93 2.20
CA SER A 141 -15.58 -12.03 3.00
C SER A 141 -15.31 -12.01 4.51
N ILE A 142 -14.09 -12.40 4.93
CA ILE A 142 -13.66 -12.34 6.33
C ILE A 142 -13.75 -10.93 6.91
N CYS A 143 -13.61 -9.89 6.08
CA CYS A 143 -13.68 -8.50 6.49
C CYS A 143 -15.06 -8.10 7.03
N ASN A 144 -16.13 -8.79 6.59
CA ASN A 144 -17.51 -8.52 6.98
C ASN A 144 -18.07 -9.54 7.98
N HIS A 145 -17.34 -10.62 8.26
CA HIS A 145 -17.80 -11.64 9.20
C HIS A 145 -17.66 -11.13 10.64
N ILE A 146 -18.75 -11.15 11.41
CA ILE A 146 -18.83 -10.58 12.77
C ILE A 146 -17.78 -11.21 13.69
N GLU A 147 -17.64 -12.53 13.64
CA GLU A 147 -16.71 -13.28 14.52
C GLU A 147 -15.24 -13.07 14.15
N MET A 148 -14.95 -12.62 12.92
CA MET A 148 -13.58 -12.36 12.48
C MET A 148 -13.16 -10.91 12.68
N GLN A 149 -14.05 -10.02 13.15
CA GLN A 149 -13.76 -8.58 13.28
C GLN A 149 -12.48 -8.30 14.08
N ASP A 150 -12.27 -8.98 15.20
CA ASP A 150 -11.05 -8.80 16.00
C ASP A 150 -9.79 -9.28 15.24
N PHE A 151 -9.92 -10.39 14.52
CA PHE A 151 -8.83 -10.93 13.70
C PHE A 151 -8.49 -9.98 12.55
N VAL A 152 -9.48 -9.54 11.78
CA VAL A 152 -9.25 -8.71 10.58
C VAL A 152 -8.79 -7.30 10.93
N LYS A 153 -9.28 -6.72 12.03
CA LYS A 153 -8.81 -5.42 12.53
C LYS A 153 -7.40 -5.48 13.08
N LYS A 154 -6.90 -6.65 13.45
CA LYS A 154 -5.52 -6.82 13.91
C LYS A 154 -4.58 -7.21 12.77
N ASN A 155 -4.99 -8.18 11.96
CA ASN A 155 -4.11 -8.89 11.04
C ASN A 155 -4.34 -8.56 9.57
N CYS A 156 -5.48 -7.96 9.22
CA CYS A 156 -5.89 -7.67 7.84
C CYS A 156 -6.31 -6.21 7.68
N LYS A 157 -5.68 -5.30 8.43
CA LYS A 157 -6.06 -3.89 8.53
C LYS A 157 -6.12 -3.21 7.17
N ARG A 158 -5.15 -3.52 6.30
CA ARG A 158 -5.04 -2.92 4.98
C ARG A 158 -6.04 -3.55 4.02
N THR A 159 -6.04 -4.88 3.92
CA THR A 159 -6.96 -5.61 3.03
C THR A 159 -8.42 -5.33 3.34
N CYS A 160 -8.80 -5.22 4.62
CA CYS A 160 -10.17 -4.96 5.03
C CYS A 160 -10.51 -3.46 5.19
N GLY A 161 -9.62 -2.56 4.78
CA GLY A 161 -9.91 -1.12 4.76
C GLY A 161 -9.92 -0.41 6.13
N PHE A 162 -9.44 -1.06 7.18
CA PHE A 162 -9.32 -0.47 8.53
C PHE A 162 -8.18 0.53 8.68
N CYS A 163 -7.42 0.82 7.61
CA CYS A 163 -6.40 1.89 7.63
C CYS A 163 -6.97 3.29 7.83
N ASN A 164 -8.19 3.53 7.35
CA ASN A 164 -8.87 4.83 7.44
C ASN A 164 -9.75 4.96 8.69
N GLU A 165 -9.98 3.86 9.41
CA GLU A 165 -10.43 3.93 10.79
C GLU A 165 -9.24 4.44 11.60
N ALA A 166 -9.07 5.76 11.56
CA ALA A 166 -8.00 6.55 12.13
C ALA A 166 -7.57 6.03 13.50
N SER A 167 -6.72 5.00 13.52
CA SER A 167 -6.32 4.27 14.72
C SER A 167 -7.51 3.98 15.66
N ALA A 168 -7.88 2.71 15.82
CA ALA A 168 -8.60 2.30 17.04
C ALA A 168 -7.89 2.77 18.35
N ASP A 169 -6.64 3.25 18.25
CA ASP A 169 -5.83 3.93 19.27
C ASP A 169 -5.89 5.47 19.31
N CYS A 170 -6.61 6.16 18.42
CA CYS A 170 -6.77 7.62 18.45
C CYS A 170 -8.22 7.97 18.80
N GLY A 171 -8.47 7.96 20.11
CA GLY A 171 -9.78 8.10 20.69
C GLY A 171 -10.50 9.38 20.28
N ASN A 172 -11.79 9.22 20.07
CA ASN A 172 -12.74 10.30 19.86
C ASN A 172 -14.05 9.96 20.59
N ASP A 173 -13.92 9.62 21.88
CA ASP A 173 -15.08 9.33 22.73
C ASP A 173 -16.06 10.52 22.71
N ALA A 174 -17.36 10.24 22.69
CA ALA A 174 -18.40 11.27 22.70
C ALA A 174 -18.29 12.21 23.94
N LYS A 175 -17.63 11.75 25.01
CA LYS A 175 -17.38 12.52 26.23
C LYS A 175 -16.15 13.41 26.16
N CYS A 176 -15.32 13.31 25.11
CA CYS A 176 -14.08 14.07 25.01
C CYS A 176 -14.30 15.58 25.10
N THR A 177 -15.39 16.12 24.56
CA THR A 177 -15.72 17.55 24.69
C THR A 177 -15.73 18.02 26.16
N LYS A 178 -16.25 17.19 27.07
CA LYS A 178 -16.26 17.49 28.51
C LYS A 178 -14.91 17.20 29.16
N TRP A 179 -14.27 16.10 28.80
CA TRP A 179 -13.00 15.71 29.40
C TRP A 179 -11.87 16.67 29.05
N VAL A 180 -11.77 17.11 27.78
CA VAL A 180 -10.81 18.11 27.35
C VAL A 180 -11.05 19.45 28.05
N ALA A 181 -12.30 19.89 28.17
CA ALA A 181 -12.64 21.10 28.93
C ALA A 181 -12.23 21.03 30.41
N ASN A 182 -12.28 19.83 31.01
CA ASN A 182 -11.85 19.57 32.38
C ASN A 182 -10.34 19.26 32.51
N GLY A 183 -9.56 19.49 31.46
CA GLY A 183 -8.10 19.37 31.52
C GLY A 183 -7.55 17.95 31.32
N PHE A 184 -8.33 17.01 30.79
CA PHE A 184 -7.91 15.61 30.54
C PHE A 184 -6.58 15.51 29.77
N CYS A 185 -6.41 16.32 28.73
CA CYS A 185 -5.19 16.30 27.89
C CYS A 185 -3.92 16.74 28.64
N LYS A 186 -4.05 17.55 29.69
CA LYS A 186 -2.92 18.08 30.49
C LYS A 186 -2.77 17.39 31.85
N SER A 187 -3.64 16.45 32.16
CA SER A 187 -3.64 15.74 33.44
C SER A 187 -2.40 14.85 33.56
N THR A 188 -1.75 14.86 34.73
CA THR A 188 -0.68 13.92 35.08
C THR A 188 -1.22 12.60 35.62
N PHE A 189 -2.52 12.52 35.90
CA PHE A 189 -3.17 11.32 36.43
C PHE A 189 -3.44 10.26 35.35
N TYR A 190 -3.69 10.68 34.11
CA TYR A 190 -3.90 9.77 32.98
C TYR A 190 -2.61 9.61 32.20
N SER A 191 -2.26 8.37 31.83
CA SER A 191 -1.11 8.12 30.97
C SER A 191 -1.35 8.68 29.56
N ASP A 192 -0.28 8.98 28.85
CA ASP A 192 -0.39 9.51 27.48
C ASP A 192 -1.04 8.48 26.53
N GLU A 193 -0.89 7.18 26.81
CA GLU A 193 -1.59 6.10 26.12
C GLU A 193 -3.10 6.15 26.38
N MET A 194 -3.56 6.41 27.62
CA MET A 194 -4.98 6.58 27.91
C MET A 194 -5.54 7.85 27.24
N LYS A 195 -4.79 8.95 27.26
CA LYS A 195 -5.21 10.19 26.59
C LYS A 195 -5.35 9.98 25.10
N LYS A 196 -4.40 9.30 24.48
CA LYS A 196 -4.41 8.94 23.06
C LYS A 196 -5.58 8.00 22.74
N LYS A 197 -5.81 6.97 23.56
CA LYS A 197 -6.87 5.97 23.38
C LYS A 197 -8.28 6.52 23.50
N TYR A 198 -8.54 7.45 24.42
CA TYR A 198 -9.90 7.96 24.67
C TYR A 198 -10.21 9.26 23.93
N CYS A 199 -9.24 10.21 23.88
CA CYS A 199 -9.42 11.53 23.28
C CYS A 199 -8.20 11.99 22.48
N GLY A 200 -7.53 11.08 21.77
CA GLY A 200 -6.35 11.39 20.97
C GLY A 200 -6.55 12.58 20.03
N LYS A 201 -7.65 12.58 19.26
CA LYS A 201 -8.01 13.67 18.33
C LYS A 201 -8.23 15.01 19.06
N PRO A 202 -9.14 15.10 20.05
CA PRO A 202 -9.36 16.33 20.82
C PRO A 202 -8.16 16.83 21.60
N CYS A 203 -7.22 15.94 21.96
CA CYS A 203 -6.00 16.29 22.69
C CYS A 203 -4.81 16.63 21.79
N GLY A 204 -4.93 16.49 20.46
CA GLY A 204 -3.83 16.73 19.53
C GLY A 204 -2.67 15.74 19.69
N LEU A 205 -2.95 14.54 20.19
CA LEU A 205 -1.96 13.46 20.38
C LEU A 205 -1.87 12.53 19.15
N CYS A 206 -2.80 12.74 18.21
CA CYS A 206 -3.00 12.20 16.89
C CYS A 206 -4.22 12.97 16.29
#